data_AF-A0AAX4F3V0-F1
#
_entry.id   AF-A0AAX4F3V0-F1
#
_cell.length_a   1.000
_cell.length_b   1.000
_cell.length_c   1.000
_cell.angle_alpha   90.00
_cell.angle_beta   90.00
_cell.angle_gamma   90.00
#
_symmetry.space_group_name_H-M   'P 1'
#
loop_
_entity.id
_entity.type
_entity.pdbx_description
1 polymer ?
#
loop_
_entity_poly.entity_id
_entity_poly.type
_entity_poly.pdbx_seq_one_letter_code
_entity_poly.pdbx_strand_id
1 'polypeptide(L)'
;MEKKIKYTIGLCALLISATSTADKIPTPLLKSLNELNRAYPVVLEKGVLSVALKFDEIEALQARSVVQSMCLSYMSYDGKGRTWKAGAVDTVRIINETISQGFIYQGGDKSCEGWFKSRGDSGDEYLNEKLSRVTFKLPQ
;
A
#
# COMPACT_ATOMS: atom_id res chain seq x y z
N MET A 1 -34.42 -17.11 -58.82
CA MET A 1 -33.77 -15.81 -58.63
C MET A 1 -33.80 -15.45 -57.14
N GLU A 2 -32.59 -15.36 -56.59
CA GLU A 2 -32.16 -14.65 -55.37
C GLU A 2 -32.81 -14.91 -54.00
N LYS A 3 -32.09 -15.71 -53.20
CA LYS A 3 -32.19 -15.81 -51.74
C LYS A 3 -31.68 -14.53 -51.10
N LYS A 4 -32.44 -13.93 -50.17
CA LYS A 4 -31.92 -12.93 -49.22
C LYS A 4 -32.10 -13.43 -47.79
N ILE A 5 -31.10 -14.16 -47.29
CA ILE A 5 -30.98 -14.52 -45.88
C ILE A 5 -30.31 -13.33 -45.18
N LYS A 6 -31.07 -12.59 -44.38
CA LYS A 6 -30.57 -11.51 -43.53
C LYS A 6 -29.83 -12.14 -42.34
N TYR A 7 -28.51 -12.09 -42.36
CA TYR A 7 -27.69 -12.40 -41.18
C TYR A 7 -27.70 -11.20 -40.24
N THR A 8 -28.58 -11.23 -39.24
CA THR A 8 -28.49 -10.27 -38.13
C THR A 8 -27.36 -10.70 -37.22
N ILE A 9 -26.21 -10.03 -37.40
CA ILE A 9 -25.06 -10.00 -36.51
C ILE A 9 -25.55 -9.53 -35.13
N GLY A 10 -25.27 -10.26 -34.05
CA GLY A 10 -25.72 -9.81 -32.74
C GLY A 10 -25.40 -10.71 -31.56
N LEU A 11 -24.12 -11.05 -31.34
CA LEU A 11 -23.62 -11.22 -29.97
C LEU A 11 -22.09 -11.13 -29.97
N CYS A 12 -21.57 -9.90 -30.05
CA CYS A 12 -20.20 -9.64 -29.63
C CYS A 12 -20.23 -9.72 -28.10
N ALA A 13 -19.98 -10.92 -27.56
CA ALA A 13 -19.74 -11.11 -26.14
C ALA A 13 -18.48 -10.33 -25.77
N LEU A 14 -18.69 -9.09 -25.33
CA LEU A 14 -17.70 -8.28 -24.64
C LEU A 14 -17.35 -9.02 -23.34
N LEU A 15 -16.36 -9.91 -23.44
CA LEU A 15 -15.56 -10.35 -22.31
C LEU A 15 -14.86 -9.10 -21.79
N ILE A 16 -15.51 -8.40 -20.87
CA ILE A 16 -14.87 -7.37 -20.05
C ILE A 16 -13.94 -8.13 -19.12
N SER A 17 -12.73 -8.45 -19.62
CA SER A 17 -11.61 -8.80 -18.77
C SER A 17 -11.32 -7.56 -17.92
N ALA A 18 -11.87 -7.53 -16.70
CA ALA A 18 -11.50 -6.55 -15.70
C ALA A 18 -10.03 -6.81 -15.32
N THR A 19 -9.11 -6.29 -16.13
CA THR A 19 -7.73 -6.09 -15.71
C THR A 19 -7.80 -5.08 -14.57
N SER A 20 -7.74 -5.54 -13.31
CA SER A 20 -7.56 -4.61 -12.19
C SER A 20 -6.19 -3.97 -12.38
N THR A 21 -6.16 -2.78 -12.94
CA THR A 21 -4.95 -1.98 -13.02
C THR A 21 -4.45 -1.83 -11.59
N ALA A 22 -3.24 -2.33 -11.28
CA ALA A 22 -2.63 -2.08 -9.99
C ALA A 22 -2.63 -0.56 -9.73
N ASP A 23 -3.00 -0.15 -8.52
CA ASP A 23 -3.07 1.25 -8.18
C ASP A 23 -1.67 1.86 -8.26
N LYS A 24 -1.56 3.03 -8.90
CA LYS A 24 -0.26 3.68 -9.07
C LYS A 24 0.26 4.20 -7.73
N ILE A 25 1.39 3.66 -7.27
CA ILE A 25 2.08 4.16 -6.07
C ILE A 25 2.53 5.61 -6.32
N PRO A 26 2.21 6.56 -5.42
CA PRO A 26 2.73 7.93 -5.50
C PRO A 26 4.25 7.95 -5.58
N THR A 27 4.81 8.73 -6.51
CA THR A 27 6.27 8.78 -6.74
C THR A 27 7.08 9.15 -5.48
N PRO A 28 6.68 10.15 -4.67
CA PRO A 28 7.39 10.46 -3.43
C PRO A 28 7.40 9.28 -2.45
N LEU A 29 6.26 8.58 -2.32
CA LEU A 29 6.14 7.39 -1.47
C LEU A 29 7.05 6.27 -1.96
N LEU A 30 7.02 5.95 -3.26
CA LEU A 30 7.87 4.90 -3.81
C LEU A 30 9.35 5.20 -3.58
N LYS A 31 9.77 6.46 -3.75
CA LYS A 31 11.14 6.90 -3.47
C LYS A 31 11.53 6.65 -2.02
N SER A 32 10.74 7.12 -1.05
CA SER A 32 11.02 6.92 0.38
C SER A 32 11.05 5.45 0.78
N LEU A 33 10.22 4.60 0.17
CA LEU A 33 10.24 3.16 0.42
C LEU A 33 11.43 2.45 -0.26
N ASN A 34 11.97 2.99 -1.35
CA ASN A 34 13.15 2.45 -2.03
C ASN A 34 14.44 2.59 -1.20
N GLU A 35 14.42 3.47 -0.20
CA GLU A 35 15.55 3.69 0.71
C GLU A 35 15.60 2.66 1.86
N LEU A 36 14.58 1.80 1.98
CA LEU A 36 14.50 0.76 3.01
C LEU A 36 15.18 -0.54 2.54
N ASN A 37 15.61 -1.36 3.51
CA ASN A 37 16.15 -2.71 3.25
C ASN A 37 15.04 -3.69 2.84
N ARG A 38 14.66 -3.68 1.56
CA ARG A 38 13.53 -4.46 1.03
C ARG A 38 13.93 -5.79 0.41
N ALA A 39 13.03 -6.76 0.50
CA ALA A 39 13.15 -8.05 -0.17
C ALA A 39 12.55 -8.03 -1.59
N TYR A 40 11.42 -7.33 -1.79
CA TYR A 40 10.66 -7.32 -3.04
C TYR A 40 10.23 -5.89 -3.45
N PRO A 41 9.81 -5.70 -4.72
CA PRO A 41 9.13 -4.46 -5.13
C PRO A 41 7.90 -4.17 -4.27
N VAL A 42 7.65 -2.89 -4.02
CA VAL A 42 6.44 -2.45 -3.31
C VAL A 42 5.24 -2.60 -4.22
N VAL A 43 4.14 -3.10 -3.68
CA VAL A 43 2.88 -3.31 -4.40
C VAL A 43 1.78 -2.48 -3.75
N LEU A 44 0.93 -1.85 -4.56
CA LEU A 44 -0.29 -1.19 -4.11
C LEU A 44 -1.46 -1.78 -4.91
N GLU A 45 -2.37 -2.45 -4.21
CA GLU A 45 -3.58 -3.01 -4.81
C GLU A 45 -4.78 -2.67 -3.92
N LYS A 46 -5.78 -2.00 -4.48
CA LYS A 46 -7.05 -1.68 -3.81
C LYS A 46 -6.81 -0.99 -2.46
N GLY A 47 -5.91 0.01 -2.46
CA GLY A 47 -5.54 0.76 -1.25
C GLY A 47 -4.64 0.00 -0.24
N VAL A 48 -4.23 -1.24 -0.52
CA VAL A 48 -3.32 -2.01 0.35
C VAL A 48 -1.89 -1.89 -0.16
N LEU A 49 -1.06 -1.14 0.58
CA LEU A 49 0.37 -1.02 0.32
C LEU A 49 1.12 -2.18 0.96
N SER A 50 1.72 -3.06 0.17
CA SER A 50 2.52 -4.18 0.66
C SER A 50 4.02 -3.89 0.52
N VAL A 51 4.73 -3.96 1.64
CA VAL A 51 6.17 -3.70 1.74
C VAL A 51 6.85 -4.91 2.37
N ALA A 52 7.69 -5.60 1.60
CA ALA A 52 8.48 -6.71 2.09
C ALA A 52 9.89 -6.24 2.49
N LEU A 53 10.30 -6.52 3.73
CA LEU A 53 11.62 -6.18 4.24
C LEU A 53 12.52 -7.42 4.28
N LYS A 54 13.82 -7.21 4.06
CA LYS A 54 14.83 -8.28 4.03
C LYS A 54 15.35 -8.57 5.45
N PHE A 55 14.47 -9.17 6.24
CA PHE A 55 14.73 -9.68 7.59
C PHE A 55 14.02 -11.02 7.75
N ASP A 56 14.56 -11.89 8.58
CA ASP A 56 13.93 -13.17 8.92
C ASP A 56 12.63 -12.94 9.72
N GLU A 57 12.69 -12.03 10.69
CA GLU A 57 11.56 -11.56 11.48
C GLU A 57 11.44 -10.04 11.40
N ILE A 58 10.21 -9.55 11.27
CA ILE A 58 9.89 -8.13 11.41
C ILE A 58 9.54 -7.85 12.87
N GLU A 59 10.21 -6.88 13.47
CA GLU A 59 9.84 -6.33 14.77
C GLU A 59 9.12 -4.99 14.60
N ALA A 60 8.58 -4.47 15.70
CA ALA A 60 7.80 -3.24 15.69
C ALA A 60 8.61 -2.04 15.18
N LEU A 61 9.91 -2.01 15.45
CA LEU A 61 10.79 -0.92 15.01
C LEU A 61 10.88 -0.86 13.48
N GLN A 62 11.14 -1.98 12.81
CA GLN A 62 11.22 -2.05 11.35
C GLN A 62 9.86 -1.74 10.71
N ALA A 63 8.78 -2.28 11.29
CA ALA A 63 7.41 -1.98 10.85
C ALA A 63 7.07 -0.50 10.96
N ARG A 64 7.43 0.14 12.08
CA ARG A 64 7.24 1.57 12.30
C ARG A 64 8.06 2.41 11.33
N SER A 65 9.30 2.03 11.02
CA SER A 65 10.12 2.75 10.04
C SER A 65 9.45 2.79 8.66
N VAL A 66 8.78 1.72 8.22
CA VAL A 66 8.00 1.75 6.96
C VAL A 66 6.89 2.80 7.01
N VAL A 67 6.14 2.84 8.09
CA VAL A 67 5.02 3.79 8.26
C VAL A 67 5.54 5.23 8.39
N GLN A 68 6.63 5.45 9.12
CA GLN A 68 7.30 6.75 9.22
C GLN A 68 7.77 7.21 7.84
N SER A 69 8.41 6.35 7.04
CA SER A 69 8.81 6.68 5.66
C SER A 69 7.61 7.05 4.79
N MET A 70 6.49 6.34 4.91
CA MET A 70 5.26 6.69 4.23
C MET A 70 4.77 8.08 4.65
N CYS A 71 4.67 8.35 5.95
CA CYS A 71 4.16 9.62 6.44
C CYS A 71 5.09 10.80 6.16
N LEU A 72 6.41 10.60 6.25
CA LEU A 72 7.41 11.59 5.85
C LEU A 72 7.32 11.91 4.36
N SER A 73 7.02 10.91 3.51
CA SER A 73 6.75 11.16 2.10
C SER A 73 5.44 11.91 1.89
N TYR A 74 4.44 11.72 2.76
CA TYR A 74 3.09 12.28 2.60
C TYR A 74 3.03 13.78 2.84
N MET A 75 3.71 14.29 3.86
CA MET A 75 3.71 15.72 4.18
C MET A 75 4.84 16.47 3.46
N SER A 76 4.56 17.70 3.05
CA SER A 76 5.59 18.61 2.54
C SER A 76 6.62 18.92 3.63
N TYR A 77 7.84 19.28 3.18
CA TYR A 77 8.95 19.59 4.09
C TYR A 77 8.64 20.74 5.07
N ASP A 78 7.83 21.71 4.63
CA ASP A 78 7.35 22.82 5.47
C ASP A 78 6.14 22.45 6.35
N GLY A 79 5.64 21.22 6.26
CA GLY A 79 4.50 20.71 7.01
C GLY A 79 3.15 21.33 6.65
N LYS A 80 3.07 22.16 5.60
CA LYS A 80 1.87 22.95 5.26
C LYS A 80 0.94 22.26 4.27
N GLY A 81 1.32 21.11 3.72
CA GLY A 81 0.53 20.41 2.74
C GLY A 81 0.96 18.97 2.55
N ARG A 82 0.35 18.33 1.55
CA ARG A 82 0.61 16.95 1.17
C ARG A 82 1.43 16.94 -0.12
N THR A 83 2.43 16.06 -0.24
CA THR A 83 3.19 15.90 -1.50
C THR A 83 2.51 14.94 -2.48
N TRP A 84 1.52 14.16 -2.00
CA TRP A 84 0.68 13.30 -2.82
C TRP A 84 -0.77 13.24 -2.30
N LYS A 85 -1.68 12.74 -3.15
CA LYS A 85 -3.13 12.76 -2.92
C LYS A 85 -3.54 11.81 -1.78
N ALA A 86 -4.35 12.31 -0.86
CA ALA A 86 -4.96 11.49 0.19
C ALA A 86 -5.90 10.40 -0.35
N GLY A 87 -6.02 9.31 0.41
CA GLY A 87 -6.78 8.12 0.06
C GLY A 87 -6.06 7.19 -0.93
N ALA A 88 -4.75 7.34 -1.12
CA ALA A 88 -4.01 6.40 -1.98
C ALA A 88 -3.65 5.10 -1.25
N VAL A 89 -3.54 5.16 0.08
CA VAL A 89 -3.18 4.01 0.93
C VAL A 89 -4.11 3.96 2.12
N ASP A 90 -4.93 2.91 2.21
CA ASP A 90 -5.84 2.69 3.34
C ASP A 90 -5.20 1.80 4.42
N THR A 91 -4.33 0.88 4.01
CA THR A 91 -3.67 -0.10 4.89
C THR A 91 -2.26 -0.38 4.42
N VAL A 92 -1.33 -0.57 5.35
CA VAL A 92 0.03 -1.02 5.02
C VAL A 92 0.24 -2.42 5.57
N ARG A 93 0.64 -3.35 4.70
CA ARG A 93 1.12 -4.68 5.07
C ARG A 93 2.64 -4.66 5.03
N ILE A 94 3.27 -4.82 6.19
CA ILE A 94 4.71 -4.97 6.30
C ILE A 94 5.00 -6.45 6.55
N ILE A 95 5.81 -7.06 5.69
CA ILE A 95 6.06 -8.52 5.71
C ILE A 95 7.55 -8.81 5.68
N ASN A 96 7.95 -9.95 6.24
CA ASN A 96 9.31 -10.49 6.07
C ASN A 96 9.51 -11.05 4.65
N GLU A 97 10.76 -11.39 4.34
CA GLU A 97 11.16 -11.94 3.04
C GLU A 97 10.43 -13.24 2.72
N THR A 98 10.07 -14.05 3.73
CA THR A 98 9.35 -15.32 3.53
C THR A 98 7.83 -15.16 3.47
N ILE A 99 7.29 -13.93 3.59
CA ILE A 99 5.85 -13.63 3.56
C ILE A 99 5.08 -14.48 4.59
N SER A 100 5.70 -14.74 5.74
CA SER A 100 5.15 -15.59 6.80
C SER A 100 4.76 -14.79 8.05
N GLN A 101 5.41 -13.64 8.27
CA GLN A 101 5.22 -12.83 9.47
C GLN A 101 5.40 -11.36 9.17
N GLY A 102 4.72 -10.52 9.94
CA GLY A 102 4.93 -9.09 9.90
C GLY A 102 3.91 -8.31 10.70
N PHE A 103 3.51 -7.16 10.15
CA PHE A 103 2.55 -6.25 10.75
C PHE A 103 1.55 -5.73 9.73
N ILE A 104 0.36 -5.41 10.22
CA ILE A 104 -0.62 -4.62 9.50
C ILE A 104 -0.74 -3.28 10.21
N TYR A 105 -0.58 -2.18 9.46
CA TYR A 105 -0.85 -0.84 9.93
C TYR A 105 -2.23 -0.37 9.47
N GLN A 106 -3.11 -0.10 10.42
CA GLN A 106 -4.48 0.35 10.17
C GLN A 106 -4.56 1.88 10.05
N GLY A 107 -5.21 2.37 8.99
CA GLY A 107 -5.51 3.80 8.78
C GLY A 107 -4.65 4.50 7.72
N GLY A 108 -3.62 3.83 7.21
CA GLY A 108 -2.91 4.23 5.99
C GLY A 108 -2.43 5.69 6.02
N ASP A 109 -2.62 6.39 4.89
CA ASP A 109 -2.15 7.75 4.69
C ASP A 109 -2.89 8.80 5.55
N LYS A 110 -4.17 8.57 5.83
CA LYS A 110 -5.00 9.43 6.71
C LYS A 110 -4.40 9.54 8.12
N SER A 111 -3.77 8.48 8.62
CA SER A 111 -3.15 8.50 9.94
C SER A 111 -1.91 9.41 10.01
N CYS A 112 -1.30 9.77 8.87
CA CYS A 112 -0.10 10.60 8.86
C CYS A 112 -0.35 12.02 9.37
N GLU A 113 -1.52 12.61 9.13
CA GLU A 113 -1.82 13.94 9.66
C GLU A 113 -1.91 13.94 11.19
N GLY A 114 -2.47 12.88 11.77
CA GLY A 114 -2.48 12.69 13.22
C GLY A 114 -1.07 12.49 13.76
N TRP A 115 -0.24 11.68 13.10
CA TRP A 115 1.15 11.48 13.52
C TRP A 115 1.97 12.77 13.51
N PHE A 116 1.81 13.63 12.49
CA PHE A 116 2.48 14.92 12.44
C PHE A 116 2.04 15.89 13.55
N LYS A 117 0.76 15.83 13.96
CA LYS A 117 0.24 16.62 15.09
C LYS A 117 0.74 16.10 16.44
N SER A 118 1.05 14.81 16.53
CA SER A 118 1.60 14.16 17.73
C SER A 118 3.14 14.16 17.77
N ARG A 119 3.84 14.93 16.92
CA ARG A 119 5.31 14.95 16.90
C ARG A 119 5.88 15.45 18.24
N GLY A 120 6.75 14.64 18.84
CA GLY A 120 7.25 14.75 20.22
C GLY A 120 7.38 13.36 20.84
N ASP A 121 7.31 13.23 22.16
CA ASP A 121 7.48 11.95 22.88
C ASP A 121 6.43 10.87 22.51
N SER A 122 5.26 11.26 22.01
CA SER A 122 4.12 10.35 21.73
C SER A 122 3.94 9.95 20.26
N GLY A 123 4.75 10.47 19.34
CA GLY A 123 4.59 10.17 17.91
C GLY A 123 4.80 8.69 17.57
N ASP A 124 5.73 8.05 18.26
CA ASP A 124 6.00 6.62 18.10
C ASP A 124 4.90 5.74 18.69
N GLU A 125 4.33 6.14 19.83
CA GLU A 125 3.17 5.48 20.45
C GLU A 125 1.95 5.54 19.52
N TYR A 126 1.68 6.72 18.95
CA TYR A 126 0.57 6.92 18.01
C TYR A 126 0.63 5.96 16.81
N LEU A 127 1.83 5.70 16.28
CA LEU A 127 2.00 4.74 15.18
C LEU A 127 1.88 3.29 15.67
N ASN A 128 2.43 2.99 16.84
CA ASN A 128 2.42 1.65 17.41
C ASN A 128 1.01 1.15 17.75
N GLU A 129 0.12 2.03 18.24
CA GLU A 129 -1.28 1.69 18.52
C GLU A 129 -2.05 1.18 17.30
N LYS A 130 -1.58 1.52 16.10
CA LYS A 130 -2.19 1.14 14.82
C LYS A 130 -1.48 -0.04 14.15
N LEU A 131 -0.37 -0.50 14.73
CA LEU A 131 0.38 -1.67 14.26
C LEU A 131 -0.11 -2.93 14.96
N SER A 132 -0.60 -3.88 14.17
CA SER A 132 -0.99 -5.21 14.66
C SER A 132 -0.01 -6.24 14.12
N ARG A 133 0.61 -7.04 15.00
CA ARG A 133 1.44 -8.18 14.59
C ARG A 133 0.56 -9.25 13.93
N VAL A 134 1.02 -9.81 12.81
CA VAL A 134 0.27 -10.81 12.04
C VAL A 134 1.21 -11.90 11.55
N THR A 135 0.72 -13.14 11.54
CA THR A 135 1.31 -14.26 10.81
C THR A 135 0.49 -14.49 9.54
N PHE A 136 1.15 -14.51 8.39
CA PHE A 136 0.51 -14.72 7.10
C PHE A 136 0.56 -16.20 6.75
N LYS A 137 -0.60 -16.77 6.39
CA LYS A 137 -0.66 -18.11 5.81
C LYS A 137 -0.60 -17.95 4.31
N LEU A 138 0.42 -18.52 3.68
CA LEU A 138 0.42 -18.66 2.23
C LEU A 138 -0.78 -19.54 1.83
N PRO A 139 -1.50 -19.22 0.74
CA PRO A 139 -2.48 -20.14 0.17
C PRO A 139 -1.76 -21.48 -0.11
N GLN A 140 -2.34 -22.58 0.37
CA GLN A 140 -1.89 -23.93 0.03
C GLN A 140 -2.29 -24.27 -1.41
#